data_AF-A0A081N9G5-F1
#
_entry.id   AF-A0A081N9G5-F1
#
_cell.length_a   1.000
_cell.length_b   1.000
_cell.length_c   1.000
_cell.angle_alpha   90.00
_cell.angle_beta   90.00
_cell.angle_gamma   90.00
#
_symmetry.space_group_name_H-M   'P 1'
#
loop_
_entity.id
_entity.type
_entity.pdbx_description
1 polymer ?
#
loop_
_entity_poly.entity_id
_entity_poly.type
_entity_poly.pdbx_seq_one_letter_code
_entity_poly.pdbx_strand_id
1 'polypeptide(L)'
;MDNKTPTENQKDIQRRELIFRVLDDLKTKGERINADKLARIAKMGKQTVLPHYNEWRFLDDAEREVDEELPVDLVRVLKRSLIQWKHDATTSLRDFEDQANQEIDELQQVVQQLTEERVSLKQQWELLESENQSLKELNEKLNQQQSEDAKCLVQLKEQLNAEIEKNKKLEETLTSSKEEHTQALASLEIKLDHQYQGQINHWIKTVDSERRLRTDIESKLQKQKESELAAQKAHNEIQYRLEAKSKAHLDACEERNHYKTAAQALEPQVQIINELALLLNQPTEALCNTVRQLLNTEQKARHDQDIVKESKKVQAALENKNRELNEELNSAKALEREVGRLKGYNDALKLTIEQSKETRS
;
A
#
# COMPACT_ATOMS: atom_id res chain seq x y z
N MET A 1 -6.23 17.24 125.54
CA MET A 1 -5.12 16.84 126.42
C MET A 1 -3.93 17.69 126.01
N ASP A 2 -3.57 18.63 126.87
CA ASP A 2 -2.55 19.64 126.58
C ASP A 2 -1.18 18.98 126.40
N ASN A 3 -0.69 19.00 125.16
CA ASN A 3 0.69 18.65 124.81
C ASN A 3 1.63 19.71 125.40
N LYS A 4 2.00 19.55 126.67
CA LYS A 4 3.14 20.27 127.25
C LYS A 4 4.39 19.95 126.45
N THR A 5 5.00 20.98 125.89
CA THR A 5 6.19 20.87 125.04
C THR A 5 7.32 20.09 125.72
N PRO A 6 8.12 19.28 125.00
CA PRO A 6 9.20 18.45 125.57
C PRO A 6 10.24 19.24 126.37
N THR A 7 10.36 20.54 126.11
CA THR A 7 11.16 21.52 126.85
C THR A 7 10.66 21.83 128.26
N GLU A 8 9.36 21.69 128.55
CA GLU A 8 8.82 21.83 129.91
C GLU A 8 9.11 20.60 130.76
N ASN A 9 9.01 19.40 130.18
CA ASN A 9 9.31 18.13 130.87
C ASN A 9 10.79 18.05 131.29
N GLN A 10 11.73 18.48 130.44
CA GLN A 10 13.16 18.50 130.82
C GLN A 10 13.45 19.49 131.97
N LYS A 11 12.78 20.65 131.99
CA LYS A 11 12.93 21.63 133.07
C LYS A 11 12.35 21.12 134.39
N ASP A 12 11.24 20.40 134.36
CA ASP A 12 10.67 19.78 135.57
C ASP A 12 11.52 18.61 136.08
N ILE A 13 12.12 17.80 135.18
CA ILE A 13 13.07 16.76 135.58
C ILE A 13 14.29 17.38 136.30
N GLN A 14 14.88 18.43 135.74
CA GLN A 14 16.03 19.12 136.37
C GLN A 14 15.66 19.77 137.72
N ARG A 15 14.44 20.30 137.86
CA ARG A 15 13.93 20.85 139.13
C ARG A 15 13.75 19.74 140.17
N ARG A 16 13.15 18.61 139.79
CA ARG A 16 12.99 17.44 140.66
C ARG A 16 14.35 16.94 141.15
N GLU A 17 15.32 16.77 140.26
CA GLU A 17 16.68 16.35 140.62
C GLU A 17 17.36 17.32 141.60
N LEU A 18 17.24 18.64 141.38
CA LEU A 18 17.81 19.65 142.28
C LEU A 18 17.15 19.61 143.66
N ILE A 19 15.81 19.48 143.73
CA ILE A 19 15.08 19.41 144.99
C ILE A 19 15.45 18.15 145.77
N PHE A 20 15.54 17.00 145.11
CA PHE A 20 15.96 15.74 145.73
C PHE A 20 17.40 15.82 146.26
N ARG A 21 18.34 16.39 145.51
CA ARG A 21 19.71 16.63 146.03
C ARG A 21 19.74 17.51 147.26
N VAL A 22 18.98 18.61 147.28
CA VAL A 22 18.94 19.50 148.45
C VAL A 22 18.29 18.79 149.64
N LEU A 23 17.29 17.94 149.40
CA LEU A 23 16.67 17.13 150.45
C LEU A 23 17.62 16.08 151.03
N ASP A 24 18.38 15.39 150.19
CA ASP A 24 19.40 14.45 150.62
C ASP A 24 20.54 15.16 151.37
N ASP A 25 20.98 16.35 150.91
CA ASP A 25 21.97 17.18 151.61
C ASP A 25 21.48 17.66 152.98
N LEU A 26 20.19 17.99 153.12
CA LEU A 26 19.59 18.37 154.40
C LEU A 26 19.44 17.18 155.35
N LYS A 27 19.07 16.01 154.83
CA LYS A 27 18.98 14.74 155.57
C LYS A 27 20.36 14.30 156.08
N THR A 28 21.38 14.32 155.22
CA THR A 28 22.76 13.94 155.56
C THR A 28 23.40 14.89 156.58
N LYS A 29 23.03 16.19 156.57
CA LYS A 29 23.47 17.17 157.58
C LYS A 29 22.68 17.12 158.89
N GLY A 30 21.67 16.25 159.02
CA GLY A 30 20.84 16.11 160.22
C GLY A 30 19.99 17.35 160.55
N GLU A 31 19.77 18.23 159.57
CA GLU A 31 19.03 19.47 159.79
C GLU A 31 17.51 19.22 159.71
N ARG A 32 16.74 19.90 160.56
CA ARG A 32 15.27 19.81 160.51
C ARG A 32 14.76 20.31 159.15
N ILE A 33 14.24 19.39 158.34
CA ILE A 33 13.73 19.65 156.98
C ILE A 33 12.34 20.28 157.09
N ASN A 34 12.19 21.49 156.55
CA ASN A 34 10.91 22.18 156.42
C ASN A 34 10.80 22.74 154.99
N ALA A 35 9.60 22.73 154.41
CA ALA A 35 9.37 23.22 153.04
C ALA A 35 9.85 24.67 152.83
N ASP A 36 9.74 25.53 153.85
CA ASP A 36 10.25 26.92 153.80
C ASP A 36 11.77 27.02 153.79
N LYS A 37 12.47 26.03 154.35
CA LYS A 37 13.94 25.95 154.34
C LYS A 37 14.43 25.39 153.01
N LEU A 38 13.74 24.37 152.49
CA LEU A 38 14.00 23.78 151.18
C LEU A 38 13.81 24.79 150.05
N ALA A 39 12.73 25.58 150.09
CA ALA A 39 12.50 26.68 149.16
C ALA A 39 13.63 27.74 149.18
N ARG A 40 14.13 28.07 150.38
CA ARG A 40 15.25 29.02 150.56
C ARG A 40 16.56 28.50 149.97
N ILE A 41 16.90 27.24 150.23
CA ILE A 41 18.18 26.64 149.82
C ILE A 41 18.17 26.32 148.32
N ALA A 42 17.05 25.79 147.82
CA ALA A 42 16.89 25.51 146.40
C ALA A 42 16.63 26.78 145.55
N LYS A 43 16.58 27.98 146.17
CA LYS A 43 16.24 29.28 145.55
C LYS A 43 14.98 29.19 144.67
N MET A 44 13.96 28.48 145.16
CA MET A 44 12.69 28.24 144.46
C MET A 44 11.50 28.66 145.33
N GLY A 45 10.36 28.95 144.71
CA GLY A 45 9.13 29.24 145.43
C GLY A 45 8.62 28.04 146.23
N LYS A 46 7.97 28.28 147.37
CA LYS A 46 7.41 27.20 148.21
C LYS A 46 6.47 26.26 147.43
N GLN A 47 5.65 26.82 146.52
CA GLN A 47 4.71 26.05 145.70
C GLN A 47 5.39 25.12 144.70
N THR A 48 6.56 25.47 144.16
CA THR A 48 7.29 24.63 143.18
C THR A 48 8.00 23.44 143.82
N VAL A 49 8.32 23.55 145.11
CA VAL A 49 9.11 22.53 145.82
C VAL A 49 8.22 21.50 146.53
N LEU A 50 7.04 21.91 146.96
CA LEU A 50 6.13 21.10 147.79
C LEU A 50 5.75 19.73 147.19
N PRO A 51 5.45 19.59 145.88
CA PRO A 51 5.11 18.28 145.29
C PRO A 51 6.27 17.28 145.39
N HIS A 52 7.48 17.73 145.08
CA HIS A 52 8.69 16.91 145.13
C HIS A 52 9.13 16.60 146.57
N TYR A 53 8.86 17.49 147.52
CA TYR A 53 9.05 17.21 148.94
C TYR A 53 8.15 16.07 149.45
N ASN A 54 6.88 16.06 149.03
CA ASN A 54 5.95 14.99 149.39
C ASN A 54 6.33 13.66 148.73
N GLU A 55 6.78 13.70 147.47
CA GLU A 55 7.29 12.54 146.75
C GLU A 55 8.53 11.95 147.45
N TRP A 56 9.51 12.79 147.79
CA TRP A 56 10.70 12.36 148.51
C TRP A 56 10.36 11.79 149.89
N ARG A 57 9.45 12.43 150.64
CA ARG A 57 9.00 11.91 151.93
C ARG A 57 8.28 10.56 151.79
N PHE A 58 7.45 10.39 150.77
CA PHE A 58 6.78 9.12 150.50
C PHE A 58 7.78 8.02 150.15
N LEU A 59 8.80 8.33 149.35
CA LEU A 59 9.86 7.39 149.02
C LEU A 59 10.73 7.06 150.26
N ASP A 60 11.01 8.03 151.13
CA ASP A 60 11.74 7.82 152.39
C ASP A 60 10.95 6.98 153.41
N ASP A 61 9.63 7.19 153.48
CA ASP A 61 8.71 6.37 154.28
C ASP A 61 8.60 4.95 153.69
N ALA A 62 8.59 4.80 152.35
CA ALA A 62 8.54 3.51 151.66
C ALA A 62 9.86 2.71 151.76
N GLU A 63 11.02 3.37 151.84
CA GLU A 63 12.31 2.71 152.06
C GLU A 63 12.46 2.19 153.51
N ARG A 64 11.73 2.75 154.48
CA ARG A 64 11.73 2.28 155.88
C ARG A 64 10.81 1.07 156.15
N GLU A 65 9.89 0.75 155.25
CA GLU A 65 8.93 -0.36 155.43
C GLU A 65 9.36 -1.69 154.79
N VAL A 66 10.60 -1.80 154.28
CA VAL A 66 11.11 -3.02 153.64
C VAL A 66 12.24 -3.66 154.46
N ASP A 67 11.89 -4.31 155.56
CA ASP A 67 12.80 -5.22 156.29
C ASP A 67 12.04 -6.43 156.89
N GLU A 68 11.11 -7.01 156.11
CA GLU A 68 10.57 -8.35 156.38
C GLU A 68 10.83 -9.27 155.17
N GLU A 69 11.61 -10.33 155.39
CA GLU A 69 12.00 -11.32 154.38
C GLU A 69 10.78 -11.97 153.70
N LEU A 70 10.66 -11.82 152.38
CA LEU A 70 9.58 -12.42 151.58
C LEU A 70 9.67 -13.97 151.56
N PRO A 71 8.56 -14.71 151.79
CA PRO A 71 8.56 -16.16 151.82
C PRO A 71 9.08 -16.84 150.53
N VAL A 72 9.95 -17.83 150.69
CA VAL A 72 10.64 -18.55 149.60
C VAL A 72 9.67 -19.19 148.58
N ASP A 73 8.48 -19.62 149.02
CA ASP A 73 7.47 -20.21 148.13
C ASP A 73 6.83 -19.16 147.20
N LEU A 74 6.66 -17.92 147.65
CA LEU A 74 6.18 -16.82 146.82
C LEU A 74 7.21 -16.47 145.74
N VAL A 75 8.50 -16.45 146.10
CA VAL A 75 9.60 -16.23 145.15
C VAL A 75 9.65 -17.34 144.09
N ARG A 76 9.39 -18.60 144.46
CA ARG A 76 9.35 -19.72 143.52
C ARG A 76 8.18 -19.62 142.55
N VAL A 77 6.99 -19.27 143.03
CA VAL A 77 5.79 -19.06 142.20
C VAL A 77 6.01 -17.90 141.24
N LEU A 78 6.54 -16.77 141.73
CA LEU A 78 6.87 -15.61 140.89
C LEU A 78 7.93 -15.94 139.85
N LYS A 79 8.99 -16.67 140.18
CA LYS A 79 9.99 -17.11 139.19
C LYS A 79 9.39 -18.02 138.12
N ARG A 80 8.50 -18.94 138.49
CA ARG A 80 7.81 -19.81 137.53
C ARG A 80 6.88 -19.02 136.61
N SER A 81 6.09 -18.10 137.16
CA SER A 81 5.20 -17.25 136.35
C SER A 81 5.98 -16.29 135.45
N LEU A 82 7.13 -15.77 135.89
CA LEU A 82 8.02 -14.94 135.06
C LEU A 82 8.67 -15.74 133.93
N ILE A 83 9.09 -16.97 134.20
CA ILE A 83 9.62 -17.88 133.16
C ILE A 83 8.54 -18.26 132.16
N GLN A 84 7.33 -18.55 132.64
CA GLN A 84 6.18 -18.86 131.79
C GLN A 84 5.80 -17.66 130.93
N TRP A 85 5.68 -16.46 131.51
CA TRP A 85 5.44 -15.24 130.76
C TRP A 85 6.56 -14.94 129.77
N LYS A 86 7.83 -15.15 130.13
CA LYS A 86 8.95 -15.01 129.20
C LYS A 86 8.83 -16.02 128.05
N HIS A 87 8.48 -17.26 128.33
CA HIS A 87 8.28 -18.27 127.30
C HIS A 87 7.12 -17.88 126.37
N ASP A 88 5.96 -17.52 126.93
CA ASP A 88 4.75 -17.10 126.21
C ASP A 88 4.99 -15.83 125.38
N ALA A 89 5.76 -14.88 125.90
CA ALA A 89 6.16 -13.67 125.17
C ALA A 89 7.14 -13.99 124.04
N THR A 90 8.06 -14.95 124.25
CA THR A 90 9.03 -15.37 123.22
C THR A 90 8.33 -16.17 122.12
N THR A 91 7.38 -17.04 122.46
CA THR A 91 6.58 -17.78 121.47
C THR A 91 5.66 -16.84 120.71
N SER A 92 4.97 -15.90 121.38
CA SER A 92 4.16 -14.89 120.71
C SER A 92 4.97 -13.99 119.78
N LEU A 93 6.21 -13.64 120.16
CA LEU A 93 7.11 -12.88 119.28
C LEU A 93 7.49 -13.71 118.06
N ARG A 94 7.84 -14.99 118.25
CA ARG A 94 8.18 -15.90 117.16
C ARG A 94 7.01 -16.12 116.21
N ASP A 95 5.80 -16.33 116.72
CA ASP A 95 4.60 -16.50 115.90
C ASP A 95 4.30 -15.23 115.10
N PHE A 96 4.51 -14.05 115.69
CA PHE A 96 4.38 -12.78 114.99
C PHE A 96 5.45 -12.60 113.91
N GLU A 97 6.71 -12.93 114.21
CA GLU A 97 7.80 -12.92 113.23
C GLU A 97 7.52 -13.89 112.08
N ASP A 98 7.05 -15.10 112.35
CA ASP A 98 6.71 -16.10 111.35
C ASP A 98 5.52 -15.63 110.47
N GLN A 99 4.49 -15.01 111.05
CA GLN A 99 3.37 -14.41 110.31
C GLN A 99 3.83 -13.22 109.45
N ALA A 100 4.65 -12.32 110.01
CA ALA A 100 5.17 -11.17 109.28
C ALA A 100 6.08 -11.62 108.13
N ASN A 101 6.92 -12.64 108.34
CA ASN A 101 7.76 -13.20 107.28
C ASN A 101 6.90 -13.86 106.18
N GLN A 102 5.85 -14.60 106.53
CA GLN A 102 4.90 -15.15 105.55
C GLN A 102 4.22 -14.05 104.73
N GLU A 103 3.72 -12.99 105.38
CA GLU A 103 3.12 -11.85 104.68
C GLU A 103 4.13 -11.14 103.77
N ILE A 104 5.38 -10.96 104.23
CA ILE A 104 6.47 -10.40 103.43
C ILE A 104 6.73 -11.26 102.20
N ASP A 105 6.79 -12.59 102.35
CA ASP A 105 7.05 -13.51 101.24
C ASP A 105 5.89 -13.52 100.23
N GLU A 106 4.64 -13.52 100.70
CA GLU A 106 3.44 -13.43 99.86
C GLU A 106 3.43 -12.10 99.07
N LEU A 107 3.70 -10.98 99.74
CA LEU A 107 3.78 -9.66 99.10
C LEU A 107 4.93 -9.61 98.09
N GLN A 108 6.08 -10.19 98.39
CA GLN A 108 7.20 -10.27 97.43
C GLN A 108 6.82 -11.08 96.19
N GLN A 109 6.12 -12.20 96.37
CA GLN A 109 5.65 -13.02 95.25
C GLN A 109 4.64 -12.27 94.37
N VAL A 110 3.68 -11.56 94.99
CA VAL A 110 2.70 -10.73 94.27
C VAL A 110 3.40 -9.60 93.51
N VAL A 111 4.37 -8.93 94.15
CA VAL A 111 5.16 -7.86 93.51
C VAL A 111 5.94 -8.40 92.32
N GLN A 112 6.55 -9.59 92.43
CA GLN A 112 7.27 -10.23 91.32
C GLN A 112 6.32 -10.54 90.16
N GLN A 113 5.17 -11.18 90.43
CA GLN A 113 4.17 -11.49 89.41
C GLN A 113 3.67 -10.24 88.69
N LEU A 114 3.28 -9.19 89.43
CA LEU A 114 2.83 -7.92 88.84
C LEU A 114 3.94 -7.23 88.03
N THR A 115 5.20 -7.39 88.43
CA THR A 115 6.33 -6.83 87.69
C THR A 115 6.54 -7.56 86.37
N GLU A 116 6.45 -8.89 86.36
CA GLU A 116 6.53 -9.72 85.15
C GLU A 116 5.34 -9.44 84.21
N GLU A 117 4.12 -9.35 84.74
CA GLU A 117 2.93 -8.98 83.98
C GLU A 117 3.08 -7.57 83.37
N ARG A 118 3.56 -6.60 84.14
CA ARG A 118 3.80 -5.25 83.64
C ARG A 118 4.85 -5.23 82.53
N VAL A 119 5.92 -6.00 82.64
CA VAL A 119 6.97 -6.09 81.61
C VAL A 119 6.41 -6.75 80.34
N SER A 120 5.67 -7.84 80.46
CA SER A 120 5.08 -8.54 79.31
C SER A 120 4.02 -7.68 78.59
N LEU A 121 3.13 -7.00 79.33
CA LEU A 121 2.16 -6.06 78.75
C LEU A 121 2.85 -4.89 78.04
N LYS A 122 3.95 -4.37 78.62
CA LYS A 122 4.73 -3.30 77.98
C LYS A 122 5.33 -3.76 76.65
N GLN A 123 5.91 -4.96 76.60
CA GLN A 123 6.44 -5.54 75.36
C GLN A 123 5.34 -5.75 74.31
N GLN A 124 4.17 -6.26 74.71
CA GLN A 124 3.03 -6.42 73.79
C GLN A 124 2.53 -5.08 73.25
N TRP A 125 2.47 -4.06 74.10
CA TRP A 125 2.06 -2.72 73.69
C TRP A 125 3.04 -2.10 72.70
N GLU A 126 4.35 -2.21 72.93
CA GLU A 126 5.39 -1.73 72.02
C GLU A 126 5.32 -2.45 70.65
N LEU A 127 5.06 -3.77 70.64
CA LEU A 127 4.86 -4.52 69.40
C LEU A 127 3.63 -4.02 68.63
N LEU A 128 2.48 -3.91 69.30
CA LEU A 128 1.25 -3.39 68.69
C LEU A 128 1.40 -1.95 68.20
N GLU A 129 2.15 -1.11 68.92
CA GLU A 129 2.43 0.25 68.48
C GLU A 129 3.27 0.26 67.20
N SER A 130 4.29 -0.60 67.11
CA SER A 130 5.12 -0.73 65.91
C SER A 130 4.34 -1.27 64.70
N GLU A 131 3.49 -2.27 64.90
CA GLU A 131 2.62 -2.79 63.84
C GLU A 131 1.64 -1.72 63.37
N ASN A 132 1.03 -0.97 64.29
CA ASN A 132 0.09 0.10 63.95
C ASN A 132 0.78 1.24 63.18
N GLN A 133 2.01 1.61 63.56
CA GLN A 133 2.82 2.57 62.79
C GLN A 133 3.10 2.05 61.38
N SER A 134 3.52 0.79 61.22
CA SER A 134 3.77 0.20 59.90
C SER A 134 2.51 0.12 59.03
N LEU A 135 1.35 -0.18 59.63
CA LEU A 135 0.06 -0.24 58.93
C LEU A 135 -0.40 1.14 58.48
N LYS A 136 -0.16 2.19 59.29
CA LYS A 136 -0.43 3.58 58.91
C LYS A 136 0.42 3.99 57.72
N GLU A 137 1.73 3.72 57.75
CA GLU A 137 2.62 4.02 56.63
C GLU A 137 2.22 3.28 55.35
N LEU A 138 1.83 2.00 55.47
CA LEU A 138 1.35 1.20 54.34
C LEU A 138 0.03 1.75 53.76
N ASN A 139 -0.89 2.17 54.62
CA ASN A 139 -2.16 2.78 54.22
C ASN A 139 -1.93 4.13 53.50
N GLU A 140 -1.03 4.97 54.02
CA GLU A 140 -0.64 6.22 53.36
C GLU A 140 -0.04 5.99 51.97
N LYS A 141 0.89 5.03 51.83
CA LYS A 141 1.46 4.65 50.54
C LYS A 141 0.39 4.16 49.56
N LEU A 142 -0.53 3.33 50.02
CA LEU A 142 -1.60 2.78 49.20
C LEU A 142 -2.59 3.88 48.75
N ASN A 143 -2.92 4.83 49.62
CA ASN A 143 -3.74 5.99 49.26
C ASN A 143 -3.05 6.90 48.23
N GLN A 144 -1.73 7.11 48.36
CA GLN A 144 -0.97 7.86 47.36
C GLN A 144 -0.99 7.16 46.00
N GLN A 145 -0.73 5.85 45.96
CA GLN A 145 -0.80 5.06 44.72
C GLN A 145 -2.20 5.10 44.09
N GLN A 146 -3.26 4.92 44.89
CA GLN A 146 -4.63 5.02 44.38
C GLN A 146 -4.94 6.41 43.80
N SER A 147 -4.41 7.48 44.41
CA SER A 147 -4.56 8.84 43.88
C SER A 147 -3.84 9.02 42.54
N GLU A 148 -2.64 8.46 42.40
CA GLU A 148 -1.86 8.49 41.17
C GLU A 148 -2.53 7.68 40.06
N ASP A 149 -2.96 6.45 40.36
CA ASP A 149 -3.68 5.58 39.43
C ASP A 149 -4.99 6.23 38.97
N ALA A 150 -5.74 6.86 39.87
CA ALA A 150 -6.95 7.61 39.52
C ALA A 150 -6.66 8.75 38.54
N LYS A 151 -5.56 9.50 38.75
CA LYS A 151 -5.14 10.57 37.82
C LYS A 151 -4.74 10.00 36.46
N CYS A 152 -3.97 8.91 36.43
CA CYS A 152 -3.59 8.22 35.20
C CYS A 152 -4.81 7.72 34.43
N LEU A 153 -5.80 7.13 35.12
CA LEU A 153 -7.04 6.67 34.50
C LEU A 153 -7.86 7.81 33.89
N VAL A 154 -7.92 8.97 34.55
CA VAL A 154 -8.59 10.16 34.00
C VAL A 154 -7.87 10.64 32.74
N GLN A 155 -6.54 10.77 32.78
CA GLN A 155 -5.75 11.17 31.61
C GLN A 155 -5.91 10.19 30.44
N LEU A 156 -5.91 8.88 30.72
CA LEU A 156 -6.09 7.86 29.69
C LEU A 156 -7.49 7.93 29.06
N LYS A 157 -8.53 8.19 29.87
CA LYS A 157 -9.90 8.39 29.36
C LYS A 157 -10.01 9.63 28.48
N GLU A 158 -9.35 10.73 28.86
CA GLU A 158 -9.31 11.94 28.05
C GLU A 158 -8.61 11.70 26.71
N GLN A 159 -7.46 11.02 26.72
CA GLN A 159 -6.75 10.64 25.49
C GLN A 159 -7.59 9.73 24.59
N LEU A 160 -8.25 8.73 25.17
CA LEU A 160 -9.13 7.83 24.43
C LEU A 160 -10.30 8.59 23.78
N ASN A 161 -10.95 9.49 24.51
CA ASN A 161 -12.03 10.31 23.97
C ASN A 161 -11.54 11.21 22.83
N ALA A 162 -10.34 11.82 22.97
CA ALA A 162 -9.76 12.64 21.92
C ALA A 162 -9.45 11.84 20.64
N GLU A 163 -8.92 10.62 20.76
CA GLU A 163 -8.69 9.74 19.61
C GLU A 163 -10.00 9.25 18.98
N ILE A 164 -11.04 8.99 19.77
CA ILE A 164 -12.39 8.67 19.25
C ILE A 164 -12.93 9.86 18.43
N GLU A 165 -12.83 11.09 18.92
CA GLU A 165 -13.28 12.28 18.19
C GLU A 165 -12.49 12.50 16.90
N LYS A 166 -11.17 12.27 16.94
CA LYS A 166 -10.30 12.36 15.76
C LYS A 166 -10.68 11.31 14.72
N ASN A 167 -10.94 10.06 15.13
CA ASN A 167 -11.40 9.01 14.23
C ASN A 167 -12.74 9.34 13.59
N LYS A 168 -13.70 9.89 14.35
CA LYS A 168 -14.98 10.35 13.77
C LYS A 168 -14.78 11.40 12.68
N LYS A 169 -13.92 12.39 12.92
CA LYS A 169 -13.58 13.40 11.90
C LYS A 169 -12.93 12.76 10.68
N LEU A 170 -12.03 11.81 10.88
CA LEU A 170 -11.39 11.08 9.76
C LEU A 170 -12.43 10.27 8.96
N GLU A 171 -13.35 9.59 9.62
CA GLU A 171 -14.45 8.88 8.95
C GLU A 171 -15.34 9.83 8.14
N GLU A 172 -15.72 10.98 8.70
CA GLU A 172 -16.47 12.03 7.99
C GLU A 172 -15.71 12.52 6.76
N THR A 173 -14.42 12.85 6.88
CA THR A 173 -13.61 13.27 5.72
C THR A 173 -13.44 12.17 4.67
N LEU A 174 -13.37 10.91 5.08
CA LEU A 174 -13.29 9.78 4.16
C LEU A 174 -14.61 9.61 3.40
N THR A 175 -15.75 9.78 4.08
CA THR A 175 -17.06 9.73 3.43
C THR A 175 -17.25 10.87 2.44
N SER A 176 -16.90 12.11 2.80
CA SER A 176 -17.01 13.25 1.89
C SER A 176 -16.08 13.11 0.68
N SER A 177 -14.83 12.66 0.88
CA SER A 177 -13.90 12.38 -0.22
C SER A 177 -14.42 11.29 -1.16
N LYS A 178 -15.03 10.22 -0.62
CA LYS A 178 -15.67 9.18 -1.45
C LYS A 178 -16.82 9.74 -2.28
N GLU A 179 -17.66 10.58 -1.70
CA GLU A 179 -18.77 11.22 -2.42
C GLU A 179 -18.27 12.18 -3.51
N GLU A 180 -17.26 12.99 -3.24
CA GLU A 180 -16.63 13.86 -4.24
C GLU A 180 -16.03 13.04 -5.39
N HIS A 181 -15.34 11.94 -5.09
CA HIS A 181 -14.76 11.07 -6.10
C HIS A 181 -15.81 10.35 -6.93
N THR A 182 -16.91 9.86 -6.33
CA THR A 182 -17.99 9.22 -7.09
C THR A 182 -18.71 10.22 -7.99
N GLN A 183 -18.95 11.45 -7.51
CA GLN A 183 -19.50 12.52 -8.34
C GLN A 183 -18.56 12.91 -9.49
N ALA A 184 -17.26 13.02 -9.21
CA ALA A 184 -16.26 13.32 -10.23
C ALA A 184 -16.21 12.21 -11.31
N LEU A 185 -16.21 10.95 -10.91
CA LEU A 185 -16.24 9.80 -11.82
C LEU A 185 -17.50 9.82 -12.69
N ALA A 186 -18.69 9.97 -12.09
CA ALA A 186 -19.94 10.05 -12.85
C ALA A 186 -19.93 11.22 -13.85
N SER A 187 -19.36 12.37 -13.47
CA SER A 187 -19.23 13.52 -14.37
C SER A 187 -18.28 13.26 -15.55
N LEU A 188 -17.21 12.50 -15.33
CA LEU A 188 -16.26 12.10 -16.36
C LEU A 188 -16.87 11.05 -17.30
N GLU A 189 -17.61 10.09 -16.76
CA GLU A 189 -18.37 9.10 -17.53
C GLU A 189 -19.36 9.79 -18.47
N ILE A 190 -20.17 10.72 -17.98
CA ILE A 190 -21.11 11.49 -18.82
C ILE A 190 -20.38 12.27 -19.92
N LYS A 191 -19.24 12.89 -19.62
CA LYS A 191 -18.44 13.62 -20.62
C LYS A 191 -17.89 12.68 -21.68
N LEU A 192 -17.40 11.51 -21.28
CA LEU A 192 -16.85 10.50 -22.17
C LEU A 192 -17.94 9.93 -23.09
N ASP A 193 -19.11 9.61 -22.53
CA ASP A 193 -20.27 9.14 -23.29
C ASP A 193 -20.73 10.18 -24.30
N HIS A 194 -20.78 11.46 -23.91
CA HIS A 194 -21.13 12.54 -24.83
C HIS A 194 -20.11 12.68 -25.97
N GLN A 195 -18.81 12.55 -25.67
CA GLN A 195 -17.76 12.56 -26.69
C GLN A 195 -17.90 11.38 -27.66
N TYR A 196 -18.09 10.17 -27.14
CA TYR A 196 -18.26 8.98 -27.98
C TYR A 196 -19.53 9.06 -28.83
N GLN A 197 -20.64 9.54 -28.28
CA GLN A 197 -21.86 9.75 -29.04
C GLN A 197 -21.67 10.80 -30.14
N GLY A 198 -20.91 11.87 -29.87
CA GLY A 198 -20.48 12.85 -30.87
C GLY A 198 -19.66 12.22 -32.01
N GLN A 199 -18.68 11.37 -31.68
CA GLN A 199 -17.86 10.67 -32.67
C GLN A 199 -18.68 9.68 -33.51
N ILE A 200 -19.55 8.88 -32.87
CA ILE A 200 -20.44 7.95 -33.56
C ILE A 200 -21.35 8.71 -34.54
N ASN A 201 -21.97 9.79 -34.09
CA ASN A 201 -22.82 10.63 -34.94
C ASN A 201 -22.05 11.23 -36.12
N HIS A 202 -20.78 11.61 -35.93
CA HIS A 202 -19.92 12.08 -37.01
C HIS A 202 -19.66 10.97 -38.03
N TRP A 203 -19.25 9.78 -37.58
CA TRP A 203 -19.00 8.64 -38.47
C TRP A 203 -20.25 8.18 -39.22
N ILE A 204 -21.43 8.18 -38.58
CA ILE A 204 -22.70 7.90 -39.26
C ILE A 204 -22.91 8.87 -40.42
N LYS A 205 -22.71 10.18 -40.20
CA LYS A 205 -22.86 11.20 -41.26
C LYS A 205 -21.84 11.01 -42.39
N THR A 206 -20.61 10.65 -42.07
CA THR A 206 -19.56 10.39 -43.07
C THR A 206 -19.87 9.15 -43.90
N VAL A 207 -20.29 8.05 -43.26
CA VAL A 207 -20.70 6.83 -43.97
C VAL A 207 -21.93 7.10 -44.84
N ASP A 208 -22.91 7.87 -44.36
CA ASP A 208 -24.08 8.24 -45.16
C ASP A 208 -23.70 9.12 -46.37
N SER A 209 -22.77 10.06 -46.22
CA SER A 209 -22.30 10.89 -47.34
C SER A 209 -21.54 10.07 -48.37
N GLU A 210 -20.66 9.16 -47.93
CA GLU A 210 -19.98 8.21 -48.80
C GLU A 210 -20.96 7.28 -49.51
N ARG A 211 -21.97 6.77 -48.81
CA ARG A 211 -23.02 5.94 -49.40
C ARG A 211 -23.77 6.69 -50.49
N ARG A 212 -24.14 7.95 -50.26
CA ARG A 212 -24.79 8.80 -51.28
C ARG A 212 -23.88 9.04 -52.49
N LEU A 213 -22.60 9.36 -52.25
CA LEU A 213 -21.62 9.54 -53.33
C LEU A 213 -21.44 8.27 -54.16
N ARG A 214 -21.40 7.09 -53.52
CA ARG A 214 -21.34 5.79 -54.23
C ARG A 214 -22.57 5.59 -55.12
N THR A 215 -23.78 5.79 -54.60
CA THR A 215 -25.02 5.67 -55.39
C THR A 215 -25.03 6.66 -56.56
N ASP A 216 -24.57 7.89 -56.36
CA ASP A 216 -24.49 8.90 -57.42
C ASP A 216 -23.50 8.49 -58.52
N ILE A 217 -22.32 7.97 -58.15
CA ILE A 217 -21.32 7.46 -59.09
C ILE A 217 -21.86 6.25 -59.86
N GLU A 218 -22.47 5.29 -59.17
CA GLU A 218 -23.10 4.12 -59.79
C GLU A 218 -24.17 4.54 -60.80
N SER A 219 -25.01 5.53 -60.46
CA SER A 219 -26.02 6.05 -61.38
C SER A 219 -25.43 6.71 -62.63
N LYS A 220 -24.34 7.47 -62.48
CA LYS A 220 -23.64 8.12 -63.61
C LYS A 220 -22.97 7.07 -64.50
N LEU A 221 -22.33 6.07 -63.91
CA LEU A 221 -21.68 4.99 -64.63
C LEU A 221 -22.71 4.14 -65.40
N GLN A 222 -23.87 3.89 -64.81
CA GLN A 222 -24.97 3.22 -65.49
C GLN A 222 -25.47 4.02 -66.70
N LYS A 223 -25.70 5.33 -66.55
CA LYS A 223 -26.07 6.23 -67.66
C LYS A 223 -25.00 6.28 -68.76
N GLN A 224 -23.71 6.29 -68.39
CA GLN A 224 -22.62 6.22 -69.36
C GLN A 224 -22.65 4.92 -70.16
N LYS A 225 -22.78 3.76 -69.49
CA LYS A 225 -22.91 2.45 -70.16
C LYS A 225 -24.11 2.40 -71.11
N GLU A 226 -25.25 2.94 -70.69
CA GLU A 226 -26.44 3.03 -71.54
C GLU A 226 -26.19 3.92 -72.78
N SER A 227 -25.49 5.05 -72.60
CA SER A 227 -25.11 5.94 -73.70
C SER A 227 -24.10 5.31 -74.67
N GLU A 228 -23.11 4.58 -74.15
CA GLU A 228 -22.12 3.85 -74.94
C GLU A 228 -22.78 2.74 -75.75
N LEU A 229 -23.68 1.98 -75.13
CA LEU A 229 -24.44 0.93 -75.80
C LEU A 229 -25.36 1.51 -76.89
N ALA A 230 -25.98 2.67 -76.64
CA ALA A 230 -26.77 3.38 -77.65
C ALA A 230 -25.90 3.87 -78.82
N ALA A 231 -24.73 4.45 -78.53
CA ALA A 231 -23.78 4.89 -79.55
C ALA A 231 -23.25 3.71 -80.39
N GLN A 232 -22.96 2.58 -79.75
CA GLN A 232 -22.51 1.37 -80.44
C GLN A 232 -23.60 0.79 -81.35
N LYS A 233 -24.86 0.80 -80.93
CA LYS A 233 -25.99 0.42 -81.79
C LYS A 233 -26.10 1.34 -83.02
N ALA A 234 -25.99 2.66 -82.82
CA ALA A 234 -26.03 3.63 -83.91
C ALA A 234 -24.86 3.45 -84.88
N HIS A 235 -23.65 3.20 -84.37
CA HIS A 235 -22.47 2.89 -85.18
C HIS A 235 -22.71 1.64 -86.04
N ASN A 236 -23.18 0.55 -85.44
CA ASN A 236 -23.47 -0.70 -86.16
C ASN A 236 -24.54 -0.51 -87.23
N GLU A 237 -25.57 0.30 -86.98
CA GLU A 237 -26.59 0.63 -87.97
C GLU A 237 -26.01 1.42 -89.15
N ILE A 238 -25.17 2.43 -88.87
CA ILE A 238 -24.48 3.20 -89.92
C ILE A 238 -23.57 2.28 -90.74
N GLN A 239 -22.81 1.40 -90.08
CA GLN A 239 -21.95 0.44 -90.74
C GLN A 239 -22.75 -0.47 -91.68
N TYR A 240 -23.85 -1.04 -91.20
CA TYR A 240 -24.74 -1.86 -92.04
C TYR A 240 -25.28 -1.09 -93.25
N ARG A 241 -25.72 0.17 -93.06
CA ARG A 241 -26.18 1.03 -94.17
C ARG A 241 -25.05 1.32 -95.17
N LEU A 242 -23.84 1.51 -94.69
CA LEU A 242 -22.66 1.79 -95.53
C LEU A 242 -22.25 0.55 -96.33
N GLU A 243 -22.23 -0.62 -95.70
CA GLU A 243 -22.00 -1.91 -96.37
C GLU A 243 -23.06 -2.17 -97.44
N ALA A 244 -24.35 -1.92 -97.15
CA ALA A 244 -25.43 -2.03 -98.12
C ALA A 244 -25.26 -1.08 -99.32
N LYS A 245 -24.88 0.18 -99.07
CA LYS A 245 -24.57 1.16 -100.13
C LYS A 245 -23.34 0.76 -100.94
N SER A 246 -22.29 0.28 -100.28
CA SER A 246 -21.07 -0.20 -100.95
C SER A 246 -21.36 -1.38 -101.86
N LYS A 247 -22.19 -2.32 -101.40
CA LYS A 247 -22.64 -3.45 -102.22
C LYS A 247 -23.44 -2.97 -103.42
N ALA A 248 -24.43 -2.10 -103.22
CA ALA A 248 -25.20 -1.54 -104.34
C ALA A 248 -24.31 -0.78 -105.35
N HIS A 249 -23.27 -0.08 -104.89
CA HIS A 249 -22.30 0.58 -105.77
C HIS A 249 -21.45 -0.43 -106.56
N LEU A 250 -21.02 -1.52 -105.93
CA LEU A 250 -20.31 -2.61 -106.61
C LEU A 250 -21.21 -3.26 -107.67
N ASP A 251 -22.43 -3.62 -107.32
CA ASP A 251 -23.43 -4.18 -108.24
C ASP A 251 -23.64 -3.24 -109.45
N ALA A 252 -23.80 -1.93 -109.21
CA ALA A 252 -23.92 -0.94 -110.29
C ALA A 252 -22.65 -0.82 -111.16
N CYS A 253 -21.45 -0.98 -110.58
CA CYS A 253 -20.21 -1.02 -111.36
C CYS A 253 -20.11 -2.27 -112.21
N GLU A 254 -20.53 -3.42 -111.68
CA GLU A 254 -20.60 -4.68 -112.41
C GLU A 254 -21.60 -4.58 -113.57
N GLU A 255 -22.80 -4.06 -113.33
CA GLU A 255 -23.79 -3.77 -114.39
C GLU A 255 -23.21 -2.83 -115.45
N ARG A 256 -22.57 -1.73 -115.06
CA ARG A 256 -21.92 -0.80 -116.00
C ARG A 256 -20.87 -1.51 -116.84
N ASN A 257 -20.04 -2.37 -116.24
CA ASN A 257 -19.02 -3.13 -116.96
C ASN A 257 -19.67 -4.16 -117.90
N HIS A 258 -20.77 -4.78 -117.48
CA HIS A 258 -21.56 -5.68 -118.31
C HIS A 258 -22.13 -4.96 -119.53
N TYR A 259 -22.77 -3.79 -119.35
CA TYR A 259 -23.26 -2.94 -120.44
C TYR A 259 -22.14 -2.49 -121.37
N LYS A 260 -20.97 -2.11 -120.82
CA LYS A 260 -19.79 -1.75 -121.64
C LYS A 260 -19.33 -2.93 -122.49
N THR A 261 -19.28 -4.13 -121.93
CA THR A 261 -18.90 -5.36 -122.65
C THR A 261 -19.93 -5.70 -123.73
N ALA A 262 -21.22 -5.59 -123.42
CA ALA A 262 -22.29 -5.77 -124.40
C ALA A 262 -22.23 -4.73 -125.54
N ALA A 263 -21.93 -3.47 -125.23
CA ALA A 263 -21.74 -2.41 -126.22
C ALA A 263 -20.55 -2.70 -127.15
N GLN A 264 -19.41 -3.16 -126.60
CA GLN A 264 -18.25 -3.59 -127.39
C GLN A 264 -18.57 -4.78 -128.30
N ALA A 265 -19.41 -5.71 -127.85
CA ALA A 265 -19.86 -6.84 -128.67
C ALA A 265 -20.77 -6.41 -129.85
N LEU A 266 -21.52 -5.32 -129.68
CA LEU A 266 -22.38 -4.73 -130.72
C LEU A 266 -21.63 -3.78 -131.67
N GLU A 267 -20.46 -3.28 -131.26
CA GLU A 267 -19.60 -2.38 -132.03
C GLU A 267 -19.27 -2.86 -133.46
N PRO A 268 -18.92 -4.14 -133.73
CA PRO A 268 -18.73 -4.62 -135.10
C PRO A 268 -20.03 -4.59 -135.92
N GLN A 269 -21.20 -4.81 -135.32
CA GLN A 269 -22.48 -4.72 -136.02
C GLN A 269 -22.82 -3.26 -136.38
N VAL A 270 -22.52 -2.32 -135.48
CA VAL A 270 -22.66 -0.88 -135.74
C VAL A 270 -21.72 -0.42 -136.85
N GLN A 271 -20.47 -0.92 -136.88
CA GLN A 271 -19.53 -0.65 -137.97
C GLN A 271 -20.07 -1.15 -139.32
N ILE A 272 -20.60 -2.38 -139.38
CA ILE A 272 -21.23 -2.92 -140.59
C ILE A 272 -22.43 -2.07 -141.02
N ILE A 273 -23.29 -1.64 -140.08
CA ILE A 273 -24.43 -0.76 -140.39
C ILE A 273 -23.95 0.58 -140.96
N ASN A 274 -22.91 1.17 -140.39
CA ASN A 274 -22.32 2.42 -140.90
C ASN A 274 -21.72 2.25 -142.30
N GLU A 275 -21.03 1.12 -142.56
CA GLU A 275 -20.48 0.78 -143.88
C GLU A 275 -21.59 0.53 -144.91
N LEU A 276 -22.66 -0.16 -144.53
CA LEU A 276 -23.84 -0.36 -145.38
C LEU A 276 -24.58 0.95 -145.65
N ALA A 277 -24.70 1.84 -144.67
CA ALA A 277 -25.30 3.17 -144.85
C ALA A 277 -24.48 4.03 -145.83
N LEU A 278 -23.15 3.93 -145.79
CA LEU A 278 -22.25 4.55 -146.77
C LEU A 278 -22.46 4.00 -148.19
N LEU A 279 -22.70 2.69 -148.33
CA LEU A 279 -22.99 2.06 -149.63
C LEU A 279 -24.37 2.42 -150.18
N LEU A 280 -25.39 2.50 -149.33
CA LEU A 280 -26.77 2.82 -149.71
C LEU A 280 -26.97 4.28 -150.10
N ASN A 281 -26.14 5.21 -149.60
CA ASN A 281 -26.23 6.64 -149.86
C ASN A 281 -25.46 7.12 -151.11
N GLN A 282 -25.03 6.22 -152.00
CA GLN A 282 -24.30 6.61 -153.21
C GLN A 282 -25.06 6.38 -154.52
N PRO A 283 -24.89 7.28 -155.52
CA PRO A 283 -25.47 7.11 -156.86
C PRO A 283 -24.88 5.88 -157.55
N THR A 284 -25.72 5.17 -158.32
CA THR A 284 -25.42 3.88 -158.98
C THR A 284 -24.16 3.88 -159.83
N GLU A 285 -23.76 5.03 -160.38
CA GLU A 285 -22.56 5.18 -161.22
C GLU A 285 -21.26 5.17 -160.39
N ALA A 286 -21.29 5.59 -159.12
CA ALA A 286 -20.13 5.65 -158.24
C ALA A 286 -19.91 4.33 -157.47
N LEU A 287 -20.95 3.50 -157.36
CA LEU A 287 -20.98 2.28 -156.55
C LEU A 287 -19.90 1.26 -156.98
N CYS A 288 -19.66 1.12 -158.28
CA CYS A 288 -18.60 0.24 -158.80
C CYS A 288 -17.19 0.74 -158.42
N ASN A 289 -17.00 2.06 -158.32
CA ASN A 289 -15.71 2.64 -157.93
C ASN A 289 -15.48 2.51 -156.43
N THR A 290 -16.50 2.74 -155.60
CA THR A 290 -16.41 2.53 -154.15
C THR A 290 -16.27 1.05 -153.80
N VAL A 291 -16.99 0.14 -154.47
CA VAL A 291 -16.77 -1.31 -154.29
C VAL A 291 -15.35 -1.71 -154.71
N ARG A 292 -14.81 -1.21 -155.82
CA ARG A 292 -13.41 -1.46 -156.19
C ARG A 292 -12.41 -0.88 -155.20
N GLN A 293 -12.67 0.30 -154.64
CA GLN A 293 -11.83 0.89 -153.60
C GLN A 293 -11.88 0.06 -152.32
N LEU A 294 -13.07 -0.35 -151.89
CA LEU A 294 -13.28 -1.21 -150.72
C LEU A 294 -12.61 -2.58 -150.90
N LEU A 295 -12.69 -3.17 -152.10
CA LEU A 295 -12.02 -4.42 -152.45
C LEU A 295 -10.49 -4.26 -152.49
N ASN A 296 -9.98 -3.13 -153.00
CA ASN A 296 -8.55 -2.81 -152.96
C ASN A 296 -8.06 -2.59 -151.52
N THR A 297 -8.86 -1.94 -150.66
CA THR A 297 -8.52 -1.79 -149.24
C THR A 297 -8.60 -3.13 -148.50
N GLU A 298 -9.53 -4.02 -148.85
CA GLU A 298 -9.60 -5.37 -148.29
C GLU A 298 -8.39 -6.21 -148.74
N GLN A 299 -7.99 -6.12 -150.01
CA GLN A 299 -6.80 -6.81 -150.53
C GLN A 299 -5.51 -6.28 -149.89
N LYS A 300 -5.40 -4.95 -149.69
CA LYS A 300 -4.29 -4.37 -148.93
C LYS A 300 -4.30 -4.82 -147.47
N ALA A 301 -5.47 -4.82 -146.82
CA ALA A 301 -5.59 -5.27 -145.44
C ALA A 301 -5.21 -6.76 -145.29
N ARG A 302 -5.58 -7.63 -146.25
CA ARG A 302 -5.14 -9.04 -146.28
C ARG A 302 -3.63 -9.15 -146.49
N HIS A 303 -3.05 -8.36 -147.40
CA HIS A 303 -1.61 -8.33 -147.62
C HIS A 303 -0.84 -7.87 -146.36
N ASP A 304 -1.31 -6.81 -145.71
CA ASP A 304 -0.74 -6.31 -144.46
C ASP A 304 -0.90 -7.33 -143.32
N GLN A 305 -2.02 -8.07 -143.27
CA GLN A 305 -2.24 -9.13 -142.29
C GLN A 305 -1.29 -10.32 -142.51
N ASP A 306 -0.97 -10.64 -143.76
CA ASP A 306 0.02 -11.66 -144.09
C ASP A 306 1.46 -11.19 -143.78
N ILE A 307 1.79 -9.92 -144.03
CA ILE A 307 3.06 -9.31 -143.58
C ILE A 307 3.19 -9.38 -142.05
N VAL A 308 2.12 -9.09 -141.31
CA VAL A 308 2.12 -9.18 -139.83
C VAL A 308 2.27 -10.63 -139.36
N LYS A 309 1.67 -11.62 -140.04
CA LYS A 309 1.87 -13.04 -139.72
C LYS A 309 3.31 -13.49 -140.01
N GLU A 310 3.90 -13.05 -141.12
CA GLU A 310 5.29 -13.33 -141.47
C GLU A 310 6.24 -12.70 -140.44
N SER A 311 5.99 -11.44 -140.07
CA SER A 311 6.74 -10.71 -139.04
C SER A 311 6.65 -11.40 -137.67
N LYS A 312 5.47 -11.89 -137.27
CA LYS A 312 5.31 -12.68 -136.03
C LYS A 312 6.08 -14.00 -136.05
N LYS A 313 6.14 -14.68 -137.21
CA LYS A 313 6.98 -15.89 -137.35
C LYS A 313 8.47 -15.56 -137.23
N VAL A 314 8.92 -14.47 -137.86
CA VAL A 314 10.31 -13.99 -137.75
C VAL A 314 10.63 -13.58 -136.32
N GLN A 315 9.72 -12.89 -135.63
CA GLN A 315 9.88 -12.52 -134.23
C GLN A 315 9.98 -13.76 -133.32
N ALA A 316 9.11 -14.76 -133.51
CA ALA A 316 9.20 -16.01 -132.76
C ALA A 316 10.52 -16.78 -133.02
N ALA A 317 11.02 -16.76 -134.26
CA ALA A 317 12.31 -17.35 -134.60
C ALA A 317 13.48 -16.61 -133.93
N LEU A 318 13.43 -15.27 -133.87
CA LEU A 318 14.42 -14.45 -133.18
C LEU A 318 14.37 -14.62 -131.65
N GLU A 319 13.18 -14.74 -131.07
CA GLU A 319 13.00 -15.01 -129.64
C GLU A 319 13.54 -16.40 -129.26
N ASN A 320 13.31 -17.42 -130.08
CA ASN A 320 13.92 -18.74 -129.89
C ASN A 320 15.45 -18.69 -130.01
N LYS A 321 15.98 -17.99 -131.02
CA LYS A 321 17.43 -17.83 -131.17
C LYS A 321 18.07 -17.05 -130.02
N ASN A 322 17.36 -16.07 -129.45
CA ASN A 322 17.78 -15.38 -128.22
C ASN A 322 17.75 -16.28 -126.99
N ARG A 323 16.80 -17.23 -126.90
CA ARG A 323 16.81 -18.25 -125.84
C ARG A 323 18.01 -19.18 -125.98
N GLU A 324 18.26 -19.71 -127.17
CA GLU A 324 19.42 -20.56 -127.45
C GLU A 324 20.74 -19.87 -127.09
N LEU A 325 20.93 -18.61 -127.53
CA LEU A 325 22.12 -17.83 -127.19
C LEU A 325 22.24 -17.55 -125.69
N ASN A 326 21.13 -17.35 -124.98
CA ASN A 326 21.15 -17.21 -123.51
C ASN A 326 21.50 -18.52 -122.80
N GLU A 327 21.05 -19.66 -123.32
CA GLU A 327 21.44 -20.98 -122.81
C GLU A 327 22.94 -21.25 -123.04
N GLU A 328 23.46 -20.91 -124.23
CA GLU A 328 24.89 -20.98 -124.53
C GLU A 328 25.70 -20.06 -123.60
N LEU A 329 25.27 -18.81 -123.39
CA LEU A 329 25.91 -17.87 -122.47
C LEU A 329 25.90 -18.39 -121.02
N ASN A 330 24.80 -19.01 -120.59
CA ASN A 330 24.70 -19.62 -119.27
C ASN A 330 25.63 -20.83 -119.14
N SER A 331 25.79 -21.63 -120.19
CA SER A 331 26.75 -22.74 -120.22
C SER A 331 28.20 -22.24 -120.18
N ALA A 332 28.51 -21.16 -120.91
CA ALA A 332 29.82 -20.51 -120.87
C ALA A 332 30.13 -19.96 -119.48
N LYS A 333 29.17 -19.30 -118.82
CA LYS A 333 29.30 -18.86 -117.42
C LYS A 333 29.49 -20.03 -116.45
N ALA A 334 28.86 -21.18 -116.71
CA ALA A 334 29.07 -22.38 -115.88
C ALA A 334 30.49 -22.95 -116.07
N LEU A 335 31.00 -22.97 -117.30
CA LEU A 335 32.39 -23.34 -117.59
C LEU A 335 33.40 -22.37 -116.97
N GLU A 336 33.13 -21.05 -117.00
CA GLU A 336 33.96 -20.06 -116.30
C GLU A 336 34.03 -20.31 -114.80
N ARG A 337 32.90 -20.66 -114.16
CA ARG A 337 32.89 -21.06 -112.74
C ARG A 337 33.68 -22.33 -112.50
N GLU A 338 33.60 -23.32 -113.39
CA GLU A 338 34.35 -24.56 -113.28
C GLU A 338 35.87 -24.33 -113.45
N VAL A 339 36.26 -23.47 -114.40
CA VAL A 339 37.66 -23.02 -114.57
C VAL A 339 38.14 -22.25 -113.34
N GLY A 340 37.31 -21.37 -112.76
CA GLY A 340 37.60 -20.71 -111.49
C GLY A 340 37.79 -21.69 -110.34
N ARG A 341 36.94 -22.73 -110.27
CA ARG A 341 37.04 -23.80 -109.27
C ARG A 341 38.32 -24.62 -109.46
N LEU A 342 38.68 -24.98 -110.69
CA LEU A 342 39.91 -25.71 -111.01
C LEU A 342 41.17 -24.87 -110.78
N LYS A 343 41.14 -23.55 -111.04
CA LYS A 343 42.22 -22.63 -110.64
C LYS A 343 42.38 -22.61 -109.12
N GLY A 344 41.28 -22.50 -108.37
CA GLY A 344 41.30 -22.60 -106.91
C GLY A 344 41.87 -23.94 -106.40
N TYR A 345 41.52 -25.05 -107.02
CA TYR A 345 42.12 -26.36 -106.70
C TYR A 345 43.61 -26.42 -107.04
N ASN A 346 44.04 -25.82 -108.15
CA ASN A 346 45.44 -25.78 -108.55
C ASN A 346 46.27 -24.89 -107.60
N ASP A 347 45.72 -23.74 -107.18
CA ASP A 347 46.37 -22.87 -106.20
C ASP A 347 46.46 -23.52 -104.81
N ALA A 348 45.42 -24.27 -104.40
CA ALA A 348 45.45 -25.08 -103.17
C ALA A 348 46.45 -26.26 -103.26
N LEU A 349 46.60 -26.87 -104.44
CA LEU A 349 47.61 -27.88 -104.71
C LEU A 349 49.03 -27.30 -104.68
N LYS A 350 49.24 -26.10 -105.23
CA LYS A 350 50.53 -25.40 -105.12
C LYS A 350 50.89 -25.07 -103.67
N LEU A 351 49.94 -24.58 -102.89
CA LEU A 351 50.10 -24.32 -101.45
C LEU A 351 50.44 -25.58 -100.64
N THR A 352 49.80 -26.71 -100.95
CA THR A 352 50.13 -28.00 -100.29
C THR A 352 51.46 -28.59 -100.75
N ILE A 353 51.88 -28.33 -101.99
CA ILE A 353 53.22 -28.68 -102.48
C ILE A 353 54.30 -27.79 -101.84
N GLU A 354 54.03 -26.52 -101.60
CA GLU A 354 54.94 -25.62 -100.88
C GLU A 354 55.04 -26.00 -99.38
N GLN A 355 53.91 -26.30 -98.72
CA GLN A 355 53.91 -26.80 -97.33
C GLN A 355 54.55 -28.18 -97.17
N SER A 356 54.46 -29.05 -98.18
CA SER A 356 55.14 -30.36 -98.18
C SER A 356 56.64 -30.28 -98.50
N LYS A 357 57.11 -29.19 -99.10
CA LYS A 357 58.53 -28.86 -99.23
C LYS A 357 59.10 -28.27 -97.93
N GLU A 358 58.32 -27.51 -97.17
CA GLU A 358 58.73 -26.98 -95.86
C GLU A 358 58.79 -28.06 -94.76
N THR A 359 57.97 -29.12 -94.84
CA THR A 359 57.98 -30.24 -93.87
C THR A 359 59.01 -31.33 -94.17
N ARG A 360 59.83 -31.18 -95.21
CA ARG A 360 60.94 -32.08 -95.58
C ARG A 360 62.33 -31.42 -95.56
N SER A 361 62.45 -30.20 -95.03
CA SER A 361 63.69 -29.73 -94.40
C SER A 361 63.81 -30.31 -93.00
#